data_AF-A0A534BJH5-F1
#
_entry.id   AF-A0A534BJH5-F1
#
_cell.length_a   1.000
_cell.length_b   1.000
_cell.length_c   1.000
_cell.angle_alpha   90.00
_cell.angle_beta   90.00
_cell.angle_gamma   90.00
#
_symmetry.space_group_name_H-M   'P 1'
#
loop_
_entity.id
_entity.type
_entity.pdbx_description
1 polymer ?
#
loop_
_entity_poly.entity_id
_entity_poly.type
_entity_poly.pdbx_seq_one_letter_code
_entity_poly.pdbx_strand_id
1 'polypeptide(L)'
;MISAEIQKVMNDAIAVLRAQGAIVDDPADIPDAQELNNVGTCVVSPPFPATCSTVLAYGFKRDLNAYLADFGPGIAADGKTVVSSLADVIAFNNAFVAGGEKVGLKYGQDILLAAQALDTRAGSSDTARYHADRTRDLDLARTKGLDVMYQTYDAVLFPANRGAAIAARAGYPSIVVPGGFIANPAVPPPPLTPPTPFPAGFNAEPAPYGVTFSGPPFSESRLIGYAYAFEQATRVREPPTSAPSLPSDVVE
;
A
#
# COMPACT_ATOMS: atom_id res chain seq x y z
N MET A 1 -15.25 10.96 -1.14
CA MET A 1 -15.94 10.71 -2.42
C MET A 1 -14.90 10.61 -3.54
N ILE A 2 -15.05 9.66 -4.46
CA ILE A 2 -14.20 9.49 -5.64
C ILE A 2 -14.67 10.39 -6.80
N SER A 3 -13.77 10.78 -7.71
CA SER A 3 -14.11 11.62 -8.88
C SER A 3 -15.05 10.90 -9.85
N ALA A 4 -15.74 11.65 -10.72
CA ALA A 4 -16.63 11.09 -11.73
C ALA A 4 -15.90 10.11 -12.69
N GLU A 5 -14.64 10.38 -13.02
CA GLU A 5 -13.83 9.49 -13.85
C GLU A 5 -13.52 8.17 -13.14
N ILE A 6 -13.15 8.22 -11.86
CA ILE A 6 -12.94 7.00 -11.05
C ILE A 6 -14.26 6.23 -10.92
N GLN A 7 -15.39 6.91 -10.71
CA GLN A 7 -16.70 6.28 -10.67
C GLN A 7 -17.01 5.58 -11.98
N LYS A 8 -16.70 6.21 -13.13
CA LYS A 8 -16.89 5.61 -14.44
C LYS A 8 -16.10 4.30 -14.58
N VAL A 9 -14.80 4.31 -14.26
CA VAL A 9 -13.96 3.10 -14.33
C VAL A 9 -14.52 1.97 -13.47
N MET A 10 -14.96 2.29 -12.24
CA MET A 10 -15.54 1.28 -11.35
C MET A 10 -16.90 0.77 -11.85
N ASN A 11 -17.75 1.65 -12.38
CA ASN A 11 -19.06 1.26 -12.93
C ASN A 11 -18.91 0.39 -14.18
N ASP A 12 -17.95 0.71 -15.06
CA ASP A 12 -17.62 -0.11 -16.22
C ASP A 12 -17.14 -1.50 -15.76
N ALA A 13 -16.28 -1.56 -14.75
CA ALA A 13 -15.80 -2.82 -14.19
C ALA A 13 -16.94 -3.66 -13.58
N ILE A 14 -17.83 -3.04 -12.82
CA ILE A 14 -19.03 -3.69 -12.24
C ILE A 14 -19.95 -4.22 -13.35
N ALA A 15 -20.15 -3.46 -14.42
CA ALA A 15 -20.96 -3.89 -15.55
C ALA A 15 -20.38 -5.13 -16.22
N VAL A 16 -19.05 -5.19 -16.41
CA VAL A 16 -18.38 -6.38 -16.94
C VAL A 16 -18.52 -7.58 -16.00
N LEU A 17 -18.30 -7.39 -14.70
CA LEU A 17 -18.46 -8.46 -13.72
C LEU A 17 -19.86 -9.08 -13.77
N ARG A 18 -20.91 -8.23 -13.82
CA ARG A 18 -22.30 -8.67 -13.98
C ARG A 18 -22.52 -9.40 -15.31
N ALA A 19 -21.96 -8.90 -16.41
CA ALA A 19 -22.06 -9.55 -17.71
C ALA A 19 -21.36 -10.92 -17.76
N GLN A 20 -20.31 -11.12 -16.95
CA GLN A 20 -19.64 -12.41 -16.76
C GLN A 20 -20.34 -13.31 -15.73
N GLY A 21 -21.51 -12.91 -15.22
CA GLY A 21 -22.35 -13.72 -14.32
C GLY A 21 -22.08 -13.53 -12.83
N ALA A 22 -21.22 -12.58 -12.43
CA ALA A 22 -21.06 -12.25 -11.02
C ALA A 22 -22.26 -11.46 -10.49
N ILE A 23 -22.69 -11.76 -9.27
CA ILE A 23 -23.62 -10.91 -8.53
C ILE A 23 -22.78 -9.83 -7.84
N VAL A 24 -23.10 -8.57 -8.10
CA VAL A 24 -22.37 -7.43 -7.54
C VAL A 24 -23.38 -6.50 -6.87
N ASP A 25 -23.28 -6.40 -5.54
CA ASP A 25 -24.01 -5.44 -4.72
C ASP A 25 -23.16 -4.16 -4.59
N ASP A 26 -23.73 -3.03 -5.03
CA ASP A 26 -23.11 -1.71 -4.92
C ASP A 26 -24.21 -0.67 -4.62
N PRO A 27 -24.20 -0.01 -3.45
CA PRO A 27 -23.17 -0.09 -2.41
C PRO A 27 -23.29 -1.33 -1.51
N ALA A 28 -22.13 -1.84 -1.08
CA ALA A 28 -21.99 -2.79 0.03
C ALA A 28 -20.96 -2.22 1.01
N ASP A 29 -21.42 -1.33 1.90
CA ASP A 29 -20.55 -0.59 2.80
C ASP A 29 -19.92 -1.50 3.86
N ILE A 30 -18.60 -1.36 4.05
CA ILE A 30 -17.88 -2.04 5.13
C ILE A 30 -18.28 -1.36 6.45
N PRO A 31 -18.84 -2.08 7.44
CA PRO A 31 -19.52 -1.49 8.59
C PRO A 31 -18.72 -0.39 9.31
N ASP A 32 -17.44 -0.63 9.60
CA ASP A 32 -16.57 0.30 10.36
C ASP A 32 -15.58 1.07 9.46
N ALA A 33 -15.86 1.21 8.16
CA ALA A 33 -14.99 1.93 7.24
C ALA A 33 -14.67 3.36 7.71
N GLN A 34 -15.64 4.05 8.32
CA GLN A 34 -15.46 5.41 8.79
C GLN A 34 -14.48 5.49 9.98
N GLU A 35 -14.62 4.59 10.96
CA GLU A 35 -13.70 4.55 12.10
C GLU A 35 -12.29 4.18 11.64
N LEU A 36 -12.17 3.21 10.73
CA LEU A 36 -10.89 2.84 10.14
C LEU A 36 -10.22 4.01 9.40
N ASN A 37 -11.00 4.79 8.65
CA ASN A 37 -10.50 5.98 7.96
C ASN A 37 -10.02 7.08 8.92
N ASN A 38 -10.52 7.10 10.16
CA ASN A 38 -10.09 8.04 11.20
C ASN A 38 -8.83 7.58 11.96
N VAL A 39 -8.44 6.30 11.82
CA VAL A 39 -7.26 5.73 12.46
C VAL A 39 -6.23 5.34 11.40
N GLY A 40 -5.48 6.34 10.94
CA GLY A 40 -4.45 6.19 9.91
C GLY A 40 -3.20 5.44 10.39
N THR A 41 -2.21 5.29 9.52
CA THR A 41 -0.87 4.79 9.91
C THR A 41 -0.03 5.97 10.38
N CYS A 42 0.68 5.84 11.51
CA CYS A 42 1.57 6.90 11.97
C CYS A 42 2.80 7.01 11.06
N VAL A 43 2.87 8.05 10.24
CA VAL A 43 4.00 8.38 9.35
C VAL A 43 4.54 9.80 9.61
N VAL A 44 4.41 10.27 10.85
CA VAL A 44 4.83 11.59 11.33
C VAL A 44 5.90 11.43 12.42
N SER A 45 6.61 12.50 12.76
CA SER A 45 7.53 12.49 13.91
C SER A 45 6.76 12.38 15.24
N PRO A 46 7.34 11.72 16.27
CA PRO A 46 6.74 11.67 17.60
C PRO A 46 6.68 13.06 18.26
N PRO A 47 5.72 13.30 19.19
CA PRO A 47 4.79 12.32 19.76
C PRO A 47 3.68 11.91 18.78
N PHE A 48 3.46 10.60 18.65
CA PHE A 48 2.45 10.07 17.73
C PHE A 48 1.03 10.33 18.26
N PRO A 49 0.11 10.93 17.47
CA PRO A 49 -1.25 11.18 17.90
C PRO A 49 -2.03 9.88 18.11
N ALA A 50 -3.07 9.93 18.94
CA ALA A 50 -3.95 8.77 19.19
C ALA A 50 -4.80 8.39 17.95
N THR A 51 -4.91 9.27 16.97
CA THR A 51 -5.64 9.08 15.71
C THR A 51 -4.84 8.31 14.66
N CYS A 52 -3.70 7.71 15.04
CA CYS A 52 -2.95 6.83 14.16
C CYS A 52 -2.38 5.61 14.91
N SER A 53 -2.18 4.54 14.15
CA SER A 53 -1.60 3.28 14.61
C SER A 53 -0.07 3.32 14.56
N THR A 54 0.56 2.97 15.68
CA THR A 54 2.03 2.83 15.81
C THR A 54 2.57 1.50 15.27
N VAL A 55 1.70 0.59 14.81
CA VAL A 55 2.08 -0.76 14.38
C VAL A 55 3.19 -0.77 13.35
N LEU A 56 3.15 0.13 12.35
CA LEU A 56 4.21 0.24 11.35
C LEU A 56 5.54 0.68 11.96
N ALA A 57 5.58 1.82 12.65
CA ALA A 57 6.83 2.38 13.16
C ALA A 57 7.48 1.49 14.24
N TYR A 58 6.67 0.96 15.16
CA TYR A 58 7.15 0.05 16.21
C TYR A 58 7.63 -1.27 15.61
N GLY A 59 6.81 -1.89 14.74
CA GLY A 59 7.16 -3.13 14.05
C GLY A 59 8.41 -2.97 13.20
N PHE A 60 8.54 -1.87 12.48
CA PHE A 60 9.72 -1.62 11.63
C PHE A 60 11.03 -1.61 12.42
N LYS A 61 11.13 -0.86 13.53
CA LYS A 61 12.33 -0.89 14.38
C LYS A 61 12.59 -2.28 14.94
N ARG A 62 11.56 -2.92 15.50
CA ARG A 62 11.68 -4.25 16.12
C ARG A 62 12.16 -5.30 15.12
N ASP A 63 11.47 -5.38 13.98
CA ASP A 63 11.63 -6.45 13.01
C ASP A 63 12.86 -6.25 12.13
N LEU A 64 13.22 -5.01 11.77
CA LEU A 64 14.47 -4.75 11.04
C LEU A 64 15.69 -5.09 11.89
N ASN A 65 15.69 -4.72 13.18
CA ASN A 65 16.78 -5.07 14.09
C ASN A 65 16.89 -6.59 14.29
N ALA A 66 15.77 -7.28 14.46
CA ALA A 66 15.75 -8.74 14.56
C ALA A 66 16.26 -9.39 13.26
N TYR A 67 15.80 -8.92 12.10
CA TYR A 67 16.24 -9.41 10.80
C TYR A 67 17.76 -9.26 10.61
N LEU A 68 18.32 -8.09 10.91
CA LEU A 68 19.76 -7.84 10.75
C LEU A 68 20.61 -8.62 11.77
N ALA A 69 20.07 -8.91 12.96
CA ALA A 69 20.73 -9.77 13.94
C ALA A 69 20.76 -11.23 13.49
N ASP A 70 19.65 -11.73 12.92
CA ASP A 70 19.49 -13.14 12.56
C ASP A 70 20.10 -13.48 11.19
N PHE A 71 19.88 -12.64 10.17
CA PHE A 71 20.37 -12.86 8.81
C PHE A 71 21.86 -12.51 8.65
N GLY A 72 22.37 -11.65 9.54
CA GLY A 72 23.71 -11.08 9.49
C GLY A 72 23.68 -9.61 9.04
N PRO A 73 24.68 -8.81 9.48
CA PRO A 73 24.69 -7.40 9.19
C PRO A 73 24.89 -7.14 7.69
N GLY A 74 24.30 -6.06 7.18
CA GLY A 74 24.61 -5.56 5.85
C GLY A 74 26.05 -5.06 5.78
N ILE A 75 26.76 -5.38 4.70
CA ILE A 75 28.08 -4.83 4.40
C ILE A 75 27.90 -3.83 3.25
N ALA A 76 28.29 -2.58 3.47
CA ALA A 76 28.18 -1.55 2.44
C ALA A 76 29.17 -1.78 1.28
N ALA A 77 28.99 -1.04 0.18
CA ALA A 77 29.83 -1.15 -1.02
C ALA A 77 31.32 -0.84 -0.80
N ASP A 78 31.67 -0.18 0.31
CA ASP A 78 33.07 0.06 0.72
C ASP A 78 33.75 -1.18 1.31
N GLY A 79 33.01 -2.27 1.53
CA GLY A 79 33.47 -3.53 2.10
C GLY A 79 33.85 -3.47 3.58
N LYS A 80 33.58 -2.35 4.27
CA LYS A 80 34.03 -2.09 5.66
C LYS A 80 32.91 -1.64 6.58
N THR A 81 31.93 -0.91 6.06
CA THR A 81 30.84 -0.40 6.89
C THR A 81 29.83 -1.52 7.14
N VAL A 82 29.64 -1.82 8.43
CA VAL A 82 28.74 -2.87 8.93
C VAL A 82 27.45 -2.21 9.43
N VAL A 83 26.31 -2.70 8.95
CA VAL A 83 24.97 -2.20 9.30
C VAL A 83 24.18 -3.32 9.96
N SER A 84 23.98 -3.23 11.28
CA SER A 84 23.37 -4.28 12.11
C SER A 84 22.07 -3.88 12.79
N SER A 85 21.66 -2.63 12.63
CA SER A 85 20.46 -2.08 13.26
C SER A 85 19.88 -0.92 12.47
N LEU A 86 18.66 -0.53 12.79
CA LEU A 86 18.04 0.70 12.32
C LEU A 86 18.88 1.93 12.67
N ALA A 87 19.55 1.95 13.82
CA ALA A 87 20.47 3.03 14.18
C ALA A 87 21.65 3.10 13.20
N ASP A 88 22.20 1.95 12.81
CA ASP A 88 23.28 1.90 11.84
C ASP A 88 22.82 2.30 10.44
N VAL A 89 21.59 1.96 10.04
CA VAL A 89 20.99 2.43 8.78
C VAL A 89 20.91 3.96 8.77
N ILE A 90 20.44 4.56 9.87
CA ILE A 90 20.36 6.02 10.01
C ILE A 90 21.75 6.66 9.96
N ALA A 91 22.71 6.09 10.68
CA ALA A 91 24.10 6.57 10.70
C ALA A 91 24.76 6.45 9.32
N PHE A 92 24.55 5.32 8.64
CA PHE A 92 24.99 5.10 7.26
C PHE A 92 24.42 6.18 6.34
N ASN A 93 23.11 6.42 6.35
CA ASN A 93 22.48 7.44 5.53
C ASN A 93 23.03 8.85 5.80
N ASN A 94 23.32 9.19 7.06
CA ASN A 94 23.90 10.48 7.43
C ASN A 94 25.33 10.68 6.92
N ALA A 95 26.10 9.59 6.84
CA ALA A 95 27.48 9.57 6.39
C ALA A 95 27.63 9.29 4.88
N PHE A 96 26.56 8.82 4.22
CA PHE A 96 26.63 8.37 2.83
C PHE A 96 26.89 9.53 1.88
N VAL A 97 27.97 9.38 1.10
CA VAL A 97 28.43 10.36 0.11
C VAL A 97 28.77 9.60 -1.16
N ALA A 98 28.30 10.10 -2.30
CA ALA A 98 28.69 9.61 -3.61
C ALA A 98 29.13 10.80 -4.47
N GLY A 99 30.31 10.70 -5.10
CA GLY A 99 30.87 11.79 -5.90
C GLY A 99 31.18 13.07 -5.09
N GLY A 100 31.34 12.97 -3.76
CA GLY A 100 31.56 14.13 -2.88
C GLY A 100 30.28 14.82 -2.42
N GLU A 101 29.10 14.37 -2.87
CA GLU A 101 27.81 14.91 -2.46
C GLU A 101 27.09 13.98 -1.49
N LYS A 102 26.38 14.56 -0.51
CA LYS A 102 25.43 13.82 0.34
C LYS A 102 24.25 13.38 -0.51
N VAL A 103 24.36 12.19 -1.09
CA VAL A 103 23.28 11.55 -1.84
C VAL A 103 22.47 10.66 -0.89
N GLY A 104 21.20 10.39 -1.21
CA GLY A 104 20.38 9.44 -0.44
C GLY A 104 19.44 10.04 0.62
N LEU A 105 19.53 11.33 0.94
CA LEU A 105 18.63 12.01 1.89
C LEU A 105 17.92 13.24 1.30
N LYS A 106 17.63 13.25 -0.02
CA LYS A 106 16.91 14.36 -0.68
C LYS A 106 15.62 14.75 0.03
N TYR A 107 14.92 13.77 0.60
CA TYR A 107 13.66 13.94 1.34
C TYR A 107 13.79 13.65 2.83
N GLY A 108 15.02 13.54 3.35
CA GLY A 108 15.27 13.16 4.73
C GLY A 108 14.98 11.68 5.02
N GLN A 109 14.86 11.36 6.31
CA GLN A 109 14.64 10.00 6.82
C GLN A 109 13.72 9.98 8.05
N ASP A 110 12.69 10.83 8.06
CA ASP A 110 11.86 11.08 9.24
C ASP A 110 11.13 9.83 9.75
N ILE A 111 10.73 8.92 8.86
CA ILE A 111 10.11 7.65 9.25
C ILE A 111 11.11 6.74 9.98
N LEU A 112 12.37 6.69 9.52
CA LEU A 112 13.43 5.92 10.20
C LEU A 112 13.69 6.52 11.59
N LEU A 113 13.79 7.85 11.68
CA LEU A 113 13.99 8.57 12.94
C LEU A 113 12.82 8.38 13.92
N ALA A 114 11.58 8.48 13.43
CA ALA A 114 10.38 8.29 14.22
C ALA A 114 10.26 6.86 14.76
N ALA A 115 10.55 5.85 13.94
CA ALA A 115 10.62 4.46 14.36
C ALA A 115 11.75 4.25 15.39
N GLN A 116 12.93 4.81 15.14
CA GLN A 116 14.10 4.69 16.02
C GLN A 116 13.85 5.26 17.42
N ALA A 117 13.01 6.28 17.56
CA ALA A 117 12.67 6.90 18.83
C ALA A 117 11.83 6.00 19.77
N LEU A 118 11.18 4.95 19.27
CA LEU A 118 10.33 4.07 20.06
C LEU A 118 11.14 3.09 20.93
N ASP A 119 10.69 2.85 22.15
CA ASP A 119 11.25 1.82 23.02
C ASP A 119 10.61 0.45 22.75
N THR A 120 11.33 -0.42 22.02
CA THR A 120 10.82 -1.75 21.65
C THR A 120 11.06 -2.85 22.69
N ARG A 121 11.57 -2.51 23.88
CA ARG A 121 11.83 -3.48 24.94
C ARG A 121 10.53 -3.94 25.59
N ALA A 122 10.44 -5.23 25.91
CA ALA A 122 9.28 -5.77 26.63
C ALA A 122 8.97 -4.96 27.90
N GLY A 123 7.71 -4.57 28.07
CA GLY A 123 7.23 -3.81 29.22
C GLY A 123 7.32 -2.28 29.08
N SER A 124 7.83 -1.74 27.98
CA SER A 124 7.79 -0.30 27.74
C SER A 124 6.36 0.21 27.49
N SER A 125 6.14 1.52 27.66
CA SER A 125 4.88 2.16 27.27
C SER A 125 4.60 2.05 25.78
N ASP A 126 5.65 2.07 24.95
CA ASP A 126 5.53 1.97 23.49
C ASP A 126 5.13 0.54 23.08
N THR A 127 5.63 -0.49 23.77
CA THR A 127 5.17 -1.88 23.59
C THR A 127 3.70 -2.02 23.95
N ALA A 128 3.28 -1.46 25.09
CA ALA A 128 1.88 -1.49 25.50
C ALA A 128 0.98 -0.79 24.47
N ARG A 129 1.41 0.37 23.96
CA ARG A 129 0.71 1.08 22.89
C ARG A 129 0.66 0.27 21.59
N TYR A 130 1.77 -0.31 21.15
CA TYR A 130 1.83 -1.16 19.96
C TYR A 130 0.79 -2.29 20.02
N HIS A 131 0.68 -2.97 21.18
CA HIS A 131 -0.31 -4.02 21.36
C HIS A 131 -1.74 -3.49 21.32
N ALA A 132 -2.02 -2.34 21.95
CA ALA A 132 -3.34 -1.72 21.90
C ALA A 132 -3.73 -1.30 20.46
N ASP A 133 -2.81 -0.67 19.74
CA ASP A 133 -3.02 -0.26 18.35
C ASP A 133 -3.18 -1.48 17.44
N ARG A 134 -2.40 -2.56 17.64
CA ARG A 134 -2.54 -3.80 16.86
C ARG A 134 -3.89 -4.47 17.10
N THR A 135 -4.36 -4.53 18.35
CA THR A 135 -5.69 -5.06 18.68
C THR A 135 -6.78 -4.25 18.00
N ARG A 136 -6.70 -2.91 18.06
CA ARG A 136 -7.65 -2.01 17.38
C ARG A 136 -7.63 -2.22 15.86
N ASP A 137 -6.44 -2.28 15.26
CA ASP A 137 -6.29 -2.50 13.81
C ASP A 137 -6.94 -3.82 13.37
N LEU A 138 -6.77 -4.90 14.13
CA LEU A 138 -7.38 -6.20 13.84
C LEU A 138 -8.89 -6.20 14.06
N ASP A 139 -9.39 -5.56 15.12
CA ASP A 139 -10.83 -5.46 15.39
C ASP A 139 -11.56 -4.72 14.26
N LEU A 140 -11.05 -3.56 13.86
CA LEU A 140 -11.65 -2.73 12.80
C LEU A 140 -11.49 -3.34 11.40
N ALA A 141 -10.33 -3.92 11.10
CA ALA A 141 -10.07 -4.43 9.74
C ALA A 141 -10.61 -5.85 9.51
N ARG A 142 -10.61 -6.71 10.54
CA ARG A 142 -11.10 -8.10 10.48
C ARG A 142 -12.49 -8.20 11.07
N THR A 143 -12.57 -8.25 12.40
CA THR A 143 -13.75 -8.69 13.17
C THR A 143 -15.01 -7.92 12.81
N LYS A 144 -14.90 -6.59 12.73
CA LYS A 144 -16.02 -5.70 12.40
C LYS A 144 -15.99 -5.19 10.96
N GLY A 145 -14.89 -5.44 10.26
CA GLY A 145 -14.65 -5.00 8.88
C GLY A 145 -14.87 -6.13 7.89
N LEU A 146 -13.76 -6.63 7.32
CA LEU A 146 -13.80 -7.55 6.19
C LEU A 146 -14.43 -8.91 6.52
N ASP A 147 -14.34 -9.41 7.75
CA ASP A 147 -14.97 -10.69 8.11
C ASP A 147 -16.48 -10.62 8.04
N VAL A 148 -17.07 -9.46 8.34
CA VAL A 148 -18.52 -9.25 8.18
C VAL A 148 -18.91 -9.32 6.71
N MET A 149 -18.11 -8.70 5.83
CA MET A 149 -18.36 -8.74 4.39
C MET A 149 -18.27 -10.17 3.86
N TYR A 150 -17.27 -10.94 4.30
CA TYR A 150 -17.03 -12.30 3.82
C TYR A 150 -18.00 -13.36 4.34
N GLN A 151 -18.96 -12.99 5.19
CA GLN A 151 -20.11 -13.85 5.50
C GLN A 151 -21.10 -13.95 4.33
N THR A 152 -21.13 -12.93 3.48
CA THR A 152 -22.08 -12.81 2.36
C THR A 152 -21.36 -12.82 1.01
N TYR A 153 -20.18 -12.21 0.93
CA TYR A 153 -19.47 -11.96 -0.33
C TYR A 153 -18.21 -12.81 -0.45
N ASP A 154 -17.91 -13.28 -1.67
CA ASP A 154 -16.67 -14.00 -1.95
C ASP A 154 -15.44 -13.10 -2.08
N ALA A 155 -15.67 -11.83 -2.40
CA ALA A 155 -14.65 -10.80 -2.52
C ALA A 155 -15.27 -9.40 -2.38
N VAL A 156 -14.45 -8.42 -2.00
CA VAL A 156 -14.80 -7.00 -2.00
C VAL A 156 -13.99 -6.29 -3.08
N LEU A 157 -14.63 -5.37 -3.80
CA LEU A 157 -14.02 -4.60 -4.88
C LEU A 157 -13.59 -3.22 -4.38
N PHE A 158 -12.36 -2.81 -4.67
CA PHE A 158 -11.84 -1.48 -4.32
C PHE A 158 -11.30 -0.73 -5.55
N PRO A 159 -11.46 0.61 -5.60
CA PRO A 159 -10.83 1.42 -6.62
C PRO A 159 -9.32 1.55 -6.36
N ALA A 160 -8.50 1.06 -7.28
CA ALA A 160 -7.05 1.05 -7.19
C ALA A 160 -6.55 0.57 -5.80
N ASN A 161 -5.63 1.31 -5.18
CA ASN A 161 -5.03 0.96 -3.89
C ASN A 161 -5.87 1.37 -2.66
N ARG A 162 -7.10 1.88 -2.83
CA ARG A 162 -7.88 2.45 -1.71
C ARG A 162 -8.24 1.40 -0.64
N GLY A 163 -8.33 0.13 -1.01
CA GLY A 163 -8.56 -0.98 -0.07
C GLY A 163 -7.29 -1.55 0.58
N ALA A 164 -6.10 -1.06 0.22
CA ALA A 164 -4.85 -1.68 0.66
C ALA A 164 -4.66 -1.63 2.19
N ALA A 165 -5.05 -0.53 2.84
CA ALA A 165 -4.87 -0.37 4.28
C ALA A 165 -5.69 -1.37 5.10
N ILE A 166 -6.98 -1.56 4.75
CA ILE A 166 -7.85 -2.48 5.47
C ILE A 166 -7.41 -3.94 5.24
N ALA A 167 -7.14 -4.33 3.98
CA ALA A 167 -6.70 -5.68 3.66
C ALA A 167 -5.34 -6.01 4.31
N ALA A 168 -4.38 -5.07 4.30
CA ALA A 168 -3.06 -5.28 4.89
C ALA A 168 -3.11 -5.39 6.43
N ARG A 169 -3.93 -4.57 7.12
CA ARG A 169 -4.14 -4.70 8.56
C ARG A 169 -4.79 -6.03 8.92
N ALA A 170 -5.76 -6.44 8.12
CA ALA A 170 -6.40 -7.74 8.21
C ALA A 170 -5.48 -8.91 7.79
N GLY A 171 -4.37 -8.67 7.08
CA GLY A 171 -3.54 -9.74 6.54
C GLY A 171 -4.29 -10.63 5.55
N TYR A 172 -5.18 -10.02 4.76
CA TYR A 172 -6.01 -10.69 3.76
C TYR A 172 -5.49 -10.45 2.34
N PRO A 173 -5.64 -11.42 1.43
CA PRO A 173 -5.10 -11.31 0.09
C PRO A 173 -5.88 -10.28 -0.74
N SER A 174 -5.14 -9.55 -1.58
CA SER A 174 -5.72 -8.65 -2.58
C SER A 174 -4.94 -8.74 -3.89
N ILE A 175 -5.65 -8.57 -5.01
CA ILE A 175 -5.09 -8.57 -6.36
C ILE A 175 -5.67 -7.38 -7.14
N VAL A 176 -4.80 -6.59 -7.75
CA VAL A 176 -5.17 -5.45 -8.60
C VAL A 176 -4.98 -5.81 -10.05
N VAL A 177 -5.99 -5.52 -10.88
CA VAL A 177 -5.96 -5.71 -12.33
C VAL A 177 -6.29 -4.41 -13.06
N PRO A 178 -5.83 -4.21 -14.31
CA PRO A 178 -6.16 -3.02 -15.10
C PRO A 178 -7.67 -2.87 -15.28
N GLY A 179 -8.23 -1.74 -14.84
CA GLY A 179 -9.66 -1.44 -14.98
C GLY A 179 -9.98 -0.33 -15.97
N GLY A 180 -9.01 0.53 -16.30
CA GLY A 180 -9.23 1.68 -17.17
C GLY A 180 -8.09 2.67 -17.10
N PHE A 181 -8.38 3.87 -17.58
CA PHE A 181 -7.52 5.03 -17.49
C PHE A 181 -8.31 6.19 -16.89
N ILE A 182 -7.62 7.05 -16.15
CA ILE A 182 -8.16 8.31 -15.63
C ILE A 182 -7.28 9.47 -16.06
N ALA A 183 -7.78 10.71 -15.96
CA ALA A 183 -6.91 11.87 -16.08
C ALA A 183 -5.79 11.78 -15.05
N ASN A 184 -4.56 12.01 -15.48
CA ASN A 184 -3.40 11.87 -14.63
C ASN A 184 -3.45 12.91 -13.50
N PRO A 185 -3.57 12.49 -12.23
CA PRO A 185 -3.88 13.41 -11.13
C PRO A 185 -2.71 14.31 -10.70
N ALA A 186 -1.59 14.34 -11.42
CA ALA A 186 -0.32 15.00 -11.07
C ALA A 186 0.36 14.50 -9.77
N VAL A 187 -0.38 13.85 -8.86
CA VAL A 187 0.08 13.33 -7.57
C VAL A 187 -0.48 11.92 -7.34
N PRO A 188 0.22 11.06 -6.58
CA PRO A 188 -0.35 9.79 -6.14
C PRO A 188 -1.68 9.98 -5.39
N PRO A 189 -2.55 8.95 -5.35
CA PRO A 189 -3.78 9.00 -4.58
C PRO A 189 -3.53 9.36 -3.10
N PRO A 190 -4.55 9.88 -2.37
CA PRO A 190 -4.46 10.17 -0.94
C PRO A 190 -3.77 9.04 -0.14
N PRO A 191 -2.98 9.36 0.90
CA PRO A 191 -3.07 10.57 1.75
C PRO A 191 -2.08 11.69 1.41
N LEU A 192 -1.41 11.66 0.26
CA LEU A 192 -0.47 12.72 -0.11
C LEU A 192 -1.20 14.06 -0.38
N THR A 193 -0.53 15.17 -0.07
CA THR A 193 -1.08 16.54 -0.19
C THR A 193 -1.52 16.87 -1.63
N PRO A 194 -2.53 17.73 -1.81
CA PRO A 194 -3.05 18.09 -3.14
C PRO A 194 -1.98 18.73 -4.04
N PRO A 195 -2.09 18.63 -5.38
CA PRO A 195 -0.95 18.75 -6.27
C PRO A 195 -0.25 20.10 -6.32
N THR A 196 1.07 20.02 -6.46
CA THR A 196 1.77 20.93 -7.37
C THR A 196 1.30 20.57 -8.78
N PRO A 197 0.72 21.51 -9.55
CA PRO A 197 0.30 21.22 -10.92
C PRO A 197 1.51 20.78 -11.76
N PHE A 198 1.24 20.02 -12.82
CA PHE A 198 2.28 19.74 -13.80
C PHE A 198 2.94 21.04 -14.30
N PRO A 199 4.23 21.00 -14.68
CA PRO A 199 4.89 22.15 -15.28
C PRO A 199 4.08 22.71 -16.46
N ALA A 200 4.09 24.03 -16.65
CA ALA A 200 3.44 24.65 -17.80
C ALA A 200 3.94 24.03 -19.12
N GLY A 201 3.01 23.64 -19.99
CA GLY A 201 3.32 22.97 -21.26
C GLY A 201 3.58 21.46 -21.16
N PHE A 202 3.49 20.86 -19.97
CA PHE A 202 3.58 19.41 -19.82
C PHE A 202 2.27 18.75 -20.30
N ASN A 203 2.38 17.89 -21.32
CA ASN A 203 1.26 17.11 -21.83
C ASN A 203 1.11 15.81 -21.00
N ALA A 204 0.22 15.83 -20.01
CA ALA A 204 -0.01 14.68 -19.16
C ALA A 204 -0.91 13.64 -19.85
N GLU A 205 -0.32 12.50 -20.20
CA GLU A 205 -1.07 11.35 -20.71
C GLU A 205 -1.94 10.71 -19.62
N PRO A 206 -3.10 10.10 -19.96
CA PRO A 206 -3.95 9.39 -19.01
C PRO A 206 -3.18 8.34 -18.20
N ALA A 207 -3.49 8.26 -16.90
CA ALA A 207 -2.85 7.30 -16.01
C ALA A 207 -3.66 5.99 -15.96
N PRO A 208 -3.01 4.80 -16.04
CA PRO A 208 -3.67 3.53 -15.78
C PRO A 208 -4.31 3.51 -14.40
N TYR A 209 -5.52 2.97 -14.30
CA TYR A 209 -6.27 2.84 -13.06
C TYR A 209 -6.68 1.39 -12.84
N GLY A 210 -6.42 0.89 -11.62
CA GLY A 210 -6.67 -0.49 -11.27
C GLY A 210 -8.02 -0.71 -10.60
N VAL A 211 -8.50 -1.95 -10.69
CA VAL A 211 -9.62 -2.51 -9.92
C VAL A 211 -9.04 -3.61 -9.05
N THR A 212 -9.26 -3.50 -7.73
CA THR A 212 -8.68 -4.44 -6.75
C THR A 212 -9.75 -5.36 -6.20
N PHE A 213 -9.50 -6.66 -6.24
CA PHE A 213 -10.29 -7.68 -5.55
C PHE A 213 -9.59 -8.03 -4.24
N SER A 214 -10.31 -8.01 -3.12
CA SER A 214 -9.85 -8.47 -1.81
C SER A 214 -10.72 -9.61 -1.33
N GLY A 215 -10.11 -10.71 -0.87
CA GLY A 215 -10.83 -11.91 -0.46
C GLY A 215 -10.56 -12.32 0.99
N PRO A 216 -11.30 -13.32 1.51
CA PRO A 216 -11.06 -13.88 2.85
C PRO A 216 -9.65 -14.50 2.96
N PRO A 217 -9.17 -14.80 4.18
CA PRO A 217 -7.86 -15.41 4.36
C PRO A 217 -7.75 -16.74 3.57
N PHE A 218 -6.59 -16.96 2.94
CA PHE A 218 -6.27 -18.16 2.17
C PHE A 218 -7.12 -18.38 0.89
N SER A 219 -7.70 -17.30 0.34
CA SER A 219 -8.54 -17.34 -0.87
C SER A 219 -7.83 -16.96 -2.17
N GLU A 220 -6.48 -16.94 -2.19
CA GLU A 220 -5.66 -16.49 -3.31
C GLU A 220 -6.03 -17.20 -4.62
N SER A 221 -6.28 -18.51 -4.59
CA SER A 221 -6.66 -19.29 -5.78
C SER A 221 -7.97 -18.81 -6.41
N ARG A 222 -8.98 -18.48 -5.58
CA ARG A 222 -10.27 -17.93 -6.03
C ARG A 222 -10.09 -16.51 -6.55
N LEU A 223 -9.34 -15.67 -5.82
CA LEU A 223 -9.05 -14.30 -6.23
C LEU A 223 -8.33 -14.22 -7.58
N ILE A 224 -7.33 -15.09 -7.80
CA ILE A 224 -6.65 -15.21 -9.09
C ILE A 224 -7.65 -15.59 -10.18
N GLY A 225 -8.57 -16.53 -9.90
CA GLY A 225 -9.65 -16.89 -10.83
C GLY A 225 -10.56 -15.72 -11.20
N TYR A 226 -10.99 -14.92 -10.22
CA TYR A 226 -11.83 -13.74 -10.46
C TYR A 226 -11.10 -12.66 -11.26
N ALA A 227 -9.86 -12.36 -10.87
CA ALA A 227 -9.00 -11.42 -11.55
C ALA A 227 -8.75 -11.84 -13.01
N TYR A 228 -8.46 -13.12 -13.24
CA TYR A 228 -8.25 -13.68 -14.57
C TYR A 228 -9.52 -13.56 -15.44
N ALA A 229 -10.68 -13.95 -14.91
CA ALA A 229 -11.95 -13.84 -15.65
C ALA A 229 -12.25 -12.38 -16.05
N PHE A 230 -12.05 -11.44 -15.13
CA PHE A 230 -12.21 -10.01 -15.39
C PHE A 230 -11.20 -9.50 -16.43
N GLU A 231 -9.91 -9.83 -16.30
CA GLU A 231 -8.87 -9.39 -17.22
C GLU A 231 -9.09 -9.95 -18.62
N GLN A 232 -9.50 -11.22 -18.75
CA GLN A 232 -9.79 -11.82 -20.06
C GLN A 232 -11.01 -11.20 -20.75
N ALA A 233 -12.02 -10.80 -19.97
CA ALA A 233 -13.22 -10.15 -20.51
C ALA A 233 -12.95 -8.72 -20.98
N THR A 234 -11.93 -8.05 -20.45
CA THR A 234 -11.72 -6.61 -20.66
C THR A 234 -10.46 -6.28 -21.48
N ARG A 235 -9.35 -6.97 -21.23
CA ARG A 235 -8.04 -6.77 -21.87
C ARG A 235 -7.61 -5.29 -21.95
N VAL A 236 -7.90 -4.53 -20.90
CA VAL A 236 -7.71 -3.06 -20.84
C VAL A 236 -6.25 -2.63 -20.86
N ARG A 237 -5.31 -3.53 -20.53
CA ARG A 237 -3.91 -3.19 -20.42
C ARG A 237 -3.34 -2.76 -21.76
N GLU A 238 -2.82 -1.55 -21.82
CA GLU A 238 -2.04 -1.06 -22.96
C GLU A 238 -0.56 -0.91 -22.57
N PRO A 239 0.40 -1.34 -23.43
CA PRO A 239 1.81 -1.07 -23.20
C PRO A 239 2.09 0.44 -23.33
N PRO A 240 2.99 1.01 -22.51
CA PRO A 240 3.32 2.42 -22.61
C PRO A 240 4.07 2.71 -23.92
N THR A 241 3.73 3.81 -24.59
CA THR A 241 4.38 4.24 -25.85
C THR A 241 5.88 4.53 -25.69
N SER A 242 6.32 4.84 -24.46
CA SER A 242 7.73 5.07 -24.14
C SER A 242 8.59 3.79 -24.13
N ALA A 243 7.98 2.61 -24.18
CA ALA A 243 8.67 1.32 -24.20
C ALA A 243 8.03 0.38 -25.25
N PRO A 244 8.22 0.67 -26.56
CA PRO A 244 7.72 -0.20 -27.62
C PRO A 244 8.45 -1.55 -27.59
N SER A 245 7.79 -2.59 -28.11
CA SER A 245 8.40 -3.92 -28.27
C SER A 245 9.70 -3.82 -29.07
N LEU A 246 10.72 -4.55 -28.65
CA LEU A 246 11.92 -4.71 -29.46
C LEU A 246 11.61 -5.62 -30.65
N PRO A 247 12.31 -5.48 -31.79
CA PRO A 247 12.13 -6.38 -32.93
C PRO A 247 12.33 -7.87 -32.61
N SER A 248 13.02 -8.19 -31.52
CA SER A 248 13.30 -9.53 -31.03
C SER A 248 12.30 -10.07 -30.01
N ASP A 249 11.33 -9.27 -29.56
CA ASP A 249 10.34 -9.68 -28.56
C ASP A 249 9.22 -10.50 -29.24
N VAL A 250 9.56 -11.73 -29.61
CA VAL A 250 8.58 -12.73 -30.08
C VAL A 250 8.39 -13.73 -28.95
N VAL A 251 7.17 -13.80 -28.41
CA VAL A 251 6.76 -14.87 -27.51
C VAL A 251 6.10 -15.93 -28.40
N GLU A 252 6.85 -16.99 -28.71
CA GLU A 252 6.33 -18.20 -29.36
C GLU A 252 5.55 -19.09 -28.37
#